data_AF-A0A9C9MJ62-F1
#
_entry.id   AF-A0A9C9MJ62-F1
#
_cell.length_a   1.000
_cell.length_b   1.000
_cell.length_c   1.000
_cell.angle_alpha   90.00
_cell.angle_beta   90.00
_cell.angle_gamma   90.00
#
_symmetry.space_group_name_H-M   'P 1'
#
loop_
_entity.id
_entity.type
_entity.pdbx_description
1 polymer ?
#
loop_
_entity_poly.entity_id
_entity_poly.type
_entity_poly.pdbx_seq_one_letter_code
_entity_poly.pdbx_strand_id
1 'polypeptide(L)'
;MKKSNLLLLPLSLLFILDSCAPVYRCGDVKPVKTPITWSKNLKTVVRERDYLCLSLADKEKENTGLKNSLSELTDAHNDLTARFNDLTIKENALQEEYNNLIDKNLSQTDQFNKALQAKTEELNNKEKLLSEREKALEEMQSTIARQDSITRRLNSILRNALLGFNSDELSVEII
;
A
#
# COMPACT_ATOMS: atom_id res chain seq x y z
N MET A 1 48.14 93.01 57.42
CA MET A 1 47.88 93.09 55.97
C MET A 1 47.32 91.75 55.49
N LYS A 2 46.13 91.84 54.87
CA LYS A 2 45.29 90.85 54.16
C LYS A 2 45.62 89.35 54.29
N LYS A 3 44.91 88.69 55.20
CA LYS A 3 44.42 87.30 55.05
C LYS A 3 43.12 87.36 54.24
N SER A 4 43.00 86.64 53.13
CA SER A 4 41.71 86.07 52.70
C SER A 4 41.89 85.12 51.50
N ASN A 5 41.53 83.86 51.75
CA ASN A 5 40.77 82.97 50.87
C ASN A 5 41.23 82.79 49.42
N LEU A 6 42.13 81.82 49.23
CA LEU A 6 42.34 81.16 47.93
C LEU A 6 42.62 79.66 48.13
N LEU A 7 41.75 78.96 48.88
CA LEU A 7 41.90 77.51 49.12
C LEU A 7 40.58 76.72 49.05
N LEU A 8 39.50 77.35 48.56
CA LEU A 8 38.17 76.73 48.44
C LEU A 8 37.81 76.27 47.00
N LEU A 9 38.64 76.59 46.00
CA LEU A 9 38.35 76.31 44.58
C LEU A 9 38.54 74.84 44.12
N PRO A 10 39.47 74.02 44.64
CA PRO A 10 39.59 72.63 44.16
C PRO A 10 38.56 71.70 44.80
N LEU A 11 38.03 72.04 45.98
CA LEU A 11 37.04 71.22 46.69
C LEU A 11 35.65 71.30 46.04
N SER A 12 35.27 72.46 45.49
CA SER A 12 33.98 72.64 44.80
C SER A 12 33.90 71.91 43.47
N LEU A 13 35.03 71.62 42.81
CA LEU A 13 35.04 70.89 41.53
C LEU A 13 34.85 69.38 41.70
N LEU A 14 35.36 68.80 42.80
CA LEU A 14 35.21 67.38 43.14
C LEU A 14 33.75 67.01 43.47
N PHE A 15 32.99 67.91 44.12
CA PHE A 15 31.57 67.67 44.42
C PHE A 15 30.65 67.65 43.19
N ILE A 16 31.05 68.28 42.08
CA ILE A 16 30.22 68.31 40.85
C ILE A 16 30.33 66.96 40.10
N LEU A 17 31.43 66.24 40.24
CA LEU A 17 31.62 64.92 39.60
C LEU A 17 30.86 63.80 40.33
N ASP A 18 30.65 63.91 41.64
CA ASP A 18 29.80 63.00 42.43
C ASP A 18 28.29 63.27 42.27
N SER A 19 27.92 64.37 41.61
CA SER A 19 26.52 64.77 41.41
C SER A 19 25.78 63.91 40.38
N CYS A 20 26.50 63.10 39.60
CA CYS A 20 25.97 62.20 38.59
C CYS A 20 25.96 60.74 39.07
N ALA A 21 25.37 60.48 40.24
CA ALA A 21 25.09 59.10 40.65
C ALA A 21 24.16 58.45 39.60
N PRO A 22 24.56 57.30 39.01
CA PRO A 22 23.78 56.69 37.94
C PRO A 22 22.43 56.21 38.46
N VAL A 23 21.37 56.53 37.72
CA VAL A 23 20.05 55.94 37.94
C VAL A 23 20.14 54.45 37.62
N TYR A 24 19.66 53.57 38.52
CA TYR A 24 19.64 52.12 38.31
C TYR A 24 19.02 51.77 36.95
N ARG A 25 19.52 50.73 36.29
CA ARG A 25 19.12 50.29 34.95
C ARG A 25 18.06 49.19 35.03
N CYS A 26 17.51 48.82 33.88
CA CYS A 26 16.63 47.66 33.82
C CYS A 26 17.40 46.38 34.13
N GLY A 27 16.83 45.54 34.99
CA GLY A 27 17.50 44.38 35.56
C GLY A 27 18.21 44.65 36.89
N ASP A 28 18.44 45.91 37.26
CA ASP A 28 18.99 46.24 38.58
C ASP A 28 17.91 46.17 39.67
N VAL A 29 18.35 45.94 40.91
CA VAL A 29 17.45 45.99 42.07
C VAL A 29 16.93 47.41 42.26
N LYS A 30 15.60 47.56 42.20
CA LYS A 30 14.94 48.85 42.39
C LYS A 30 15.24 49.40 43.79
N PRO A 31 15.67 50.67 43.94
CA PRO A 31 15.95 51.26 45.23
C PRO A 31 14.66 51.35 46.07
N VAL A 32 14.77 50.99 47.35
CA VAL A 32 13.64 50.94 48.31
C VAL A 32 12.98 52.32 48.49
N LYS A 33 13.74 53.40 48.32
CA LYS A 33 13.25 54.78 48.39
C LYS A 33 13.72 55.54 47.16
N THR A 34 12.80 56.29 46.54
CA THR A 34 13.15 57.21 45.45
C THR A 34 14.08 58.30 45.99
N PRO A 35 15.27 58.52 45.41
CA PRO A 35 16.18 59.56 45.85
C PRO A 35 15.52 60.95 45.88
N ILE A 36 15.78 61.71 46.94
CA ILE A 36 15.26 63.08 47.11
C ILE A 36 15.84 64.01 46.02
N THR A 37 17.00 63.67 45.46
CA THR A 37 17.70 64.38 44.39
C THR A 37 17.02 64.28 43.01
N TRP A 38 15.99 63.43 42.85
CA TRP A 38 15.31 63.24 41.56
C TRP A 38 14.21 64.27 41.31
N SER A 39 14.28 64.94 40.15
CA SER A 39 13.22 65.84 39.67
C SER A 39 11.92 65.07 39.34
N LYS A 40 10.78 65.77 39.26
CA LYS A 40 9.48 65.17 38.90
C LYS A 40 9.54 64.47 37.53
N ASN A 41 10.19 65.10 36.55
CA ASN A 41 10.34 64.55 35.20
C ASN A 41 11.19 63.27 35.23
N LEU A 42 12.29 63.26 35.98
CA LEU A 42 13.12 62.06 36.12
C LEU A 42 12.34 60.89 36.74
N LYS A 43 11.52 61.14 37.77
CA LYS A 43 10.68 60.10 38.38
C LYS A 43 9.68 59.51 37.38
N THR A 44 9.10 60.32 36.50
CA THR A 44 8.18 59.85 35.45
C THR A 44 8.90 59.01 34.42
N VAL A 45 10.03 59.47 33.88
CA VAL A 45 10.83 58.73 32.90
C VAL A 45 11.30 57.38 33.47
N VAL A 46 11.75 57.35 34.73
CA VAL A 46 12.14 56.10 35.40
C VAL A 46 10.97 55.12 35.52
N ARG A 47 9.76 55.61 35.83
CA ARG A 47 8.56 54.76 35.90
C ARG A 47 8.18 54.19 34.53
N GLU A 48 8.20 55.02 33.49
CA GLU A 48 7.91 54.59 32.12
C GLU A 48 8.93 53.56 31.65
N ARG A 49 10.21 53.79 31.90
CA ARG A 49 11.28 52.83 31.60
C ARG A 49 11.10 51.51 32.34
N ASP A 50 10.81 51.54 33.64
CA ASP A 50 10.56 50.32 34.41
C ASP A 50 9.40 49.51 33.80
N TYR A 51 8.31 50.18 33.42
CA TYR A 51 7.18 49.55 32.73
C TYR A 51 7.58 48.95 31.38
N LEU A 52 8.32 49.72 30.56
CA LEU A 52 8.81 49.25 29.27
C LEU A 52 9.74 48.04 29.41
N CYS A 53 10.54 47.98 30.46
CA CYS A 53 11.44 46.86 30.69
C CYS A 53 10.73 45.59 31.15
N LEU A 54 9.65 45.71 31.94
CA LEU A 54 8.78 44.57 32.23
C LEU A 54 8.08 44.08 30.95
N SER A 55 7.51 45.00 30.17
CA SER A 55 6.85 44.69 28.90
C SER A 55 7.80 44.04 27.89
N LEU A 56 9.04 44.53 27.79
CA LEU A 56 10.06 43.94 26.92
C LEU A 56 10.41 42.52 27.34
N ALA A 57 10.61 42.28 28.64
CA ALA A 57 10.89 40.94 29.17
C ALA A 57 9.74 39.97 28.90
N ASP A 58 8.49 40.40 29.05
CA ASP A 58 7.31 39.59 28.73
C ASP A 58 7.27 39.26 27.22
N LYS A 59 7.58 40.24 26.36
CA LYS A 59 7.62 40.04 24.90
C LYS A 59 8.77 39.16 24.44
N GLU A 60 9.93 39.23 25.09
CA GLU A 60 11.04 38.31 24.85
C GLU A 60 10.66 36.89 25.21
N LYS A 61 10.00 36.69 26.36
CA LYS A 61 9.49 35.38 26.77
C LYS A 61 8.46 34.84 25.78
N GLU A 62 7.50 35.66 25.35
CA GLU A 62 6.52 35.30 24.32
C GLU A 62 7.21 34.89 23.01
N ASN A 63 8.18 35.68 22.54
CA ASN A 63 8.95 35.37 21.34
C ASN A 63 9.72 34.04 21.45
N THR A 64 10.31 33.75 22.61
CA THR A 64 10.98 32.44 22.81
C THR A 64 9.98 31.29 22.79
N GLY A 65 8.80 31.46 23.39
CA GLY A 65 7.74 30.46 23.34
C GLY A 65 7.26 30.19 21.91
N LEU A 66 6.98 31.27 21.16
CA LEU A 66 6.55 31.17 19.77
C LEU A 66 7.60 30.49 18.87
N LYS A 67 8.90 30.78 19.07
CA LYS A 67 9.98 30.11 18.34
C LYS A 67 10.02 28.61 18.60
N ASN A 68 9.83 28.19 19.85
CA ASN A 68 9.80 26.76 20.21
C ASN A 68 8.60 26.07 19.55
N SER A 69 7.40 26.65 19.66
CA SER A 69 6.21 26.08 19.02
C SER A 69 6.33 26.03 17.49
N LEU A 70 6.97 27.01 16.87
CA LEU A 70 7.22 27.00 15.42
C LEU A 70 8.19 25.86 15.03
N SER A 71 9.22 25.61 15.83
CA SER A 71 10.15 24.50 15.62
C SER A 71 9.42 23.17 15.74
N GLU A 72 8.65 22.96 16.81
CA GLU A 72 7.86 21.74 17.03
C GLU A 72 6.88 21.47 15.89
N LEU A 73 6.18 22.52 15.43
CA LEU A 73 5.23 22.40 14.33
C LEU A 73 5.93 22.09 13.00
N THR A 74 7.12 22.65 12.78
CA THR A 74 7.94 22.36 11.60
C THR A 74 8.40 20.90 11.59
N ASP A 75 8.86 20.39 12.73
CA ASP A 75 9.27 18.99 12.87
C ASP A 75 8.09 18.03 12.66
N ALA A 76 6.92 18.34 13.23
CA ALA A 76 5.70 17.58 13.03
C ALA A 76 5.25 17.59 11.55
N HIS A 77 5.36 18.73 10.87
CA HIS A 77 5.04 18.84 9.45
C HIS A 77 5.99 17.99 8.58
N ASN A 78 7.28 17.97 8.91
CA ASN A 78 8.26 17.15 8.21
C ASN A 78 8.02 15.65 8.42
N ASP A 79 7.72 15.21 9.65
CA ASP A 79 7.34 13.82 9.95
C ASP A 79 6.08 13.41 9.18
N LEU A 80 5.06 14.26 9.19
CA LEU A 80 3.81 13.98 8.47
C LEU A 80 4.03 13.88 6.96
N THR A 81 4.87 14.77 6.40
CA THR A 81 5.23 14.73 4.98
C THR A 81 5.99 13.44 4.62
N ALA A 82 6.91 13.00 5.48
CA ALA A 82 7.63 11.75 5.27
C ALA A 82 6.68 10.53 5.28
N ARG A 83 5.74 10.48 6.22
CA ARG A 83 4.72 9.41 6.29
C ARG A 83 3.79 9.42 5.09
N PHE A 84 3.40 10.59 4.62
CA PHE A 84 2.57 10.73 3.42
C PHE A 84 3.29 10.18 2.18
N ASN A 85 4.57 10.50 2.02
CA ASN A 85 5.37 9.98 0.91
C ASN A 85 5.54 8.46 0.99
N ASP A 86 5.81 7.91 2.18
CA ASP A 86 5.89 6.45 2.39
C ASP A 86 4.56 5.75 2.05
N LEU A 87 3.43 6.31 2.48
CA LEU A 87 2.11 5.77 2.16
C LEU A 87 1.82 5.79 0.66
N THR A 88 2.22 6.87 -0.03
CA THR A 88 2.07 7.00 -1.48
C THR A 88 2.92 5.95 -2.23
N ILE A 89 4.13 5.67 -1.77
CA ILE A 89 4.98 4.61 -2.34
C ILE A 89 4.31 3.24 -2.17
N LYS A 90 3.78 2.96 -0.98
CA LYS A 90 3.09 1.69 -0.69
C LYS A 90 1.82 1.51 -1.51
N GLU A 91 1.05 2.57 -1.71
CA GLU A 91 -0.15 2.54 -2.55
C GLU A 91 0.22 2.19 -4.00
N ASN A 92 1.22 2.86 -4.57
CA ASN A 92 1.67 2.58 -5.93
C ASN A 92 2.18 1.13 -6.10
N ALA A 93 2.95 0.63 -5.12
CA ALA A 93 3.43 -0.74 -5.14
C ALA A 93 2.27 -1.75 -5.08
N LEU A 94 1.28 -1.50 -4.21
CA LEU A 94 0.10 -2.36 -4.09
C LEU A 94 -0.75 -2.35 -5.38
N GLN A 95 -0.87 -1.19 -6.03
CA GLN A 95 -1.57 -1.07 -7.30
C GLN A 95 -0.87 -1.87 -8.42
N GLU A 96 0.47 -1.86 -8.44
CA GLU A 96 1.26 -2.65 -9.38
C GLU A 96 1.09 -4.16 -9.13
N GLU A 97 1.16 -4.61 -7.88
CA GLU A 97 0.91 -6.01 -7.50
C GLU A 97 -0.50 -6.46 -7.91
N TYR A 98 -1.50 -5.62 -7.69
CA TYR A 98 -2.88 -5.90 -8.06
C TYR A 98 -3.06 -6.05 -9.58
N ASN A 99 -2.47 -5.15 -10.36
CA ASN A 99 -2.50 -5.22 -11.83
C ASN A 99 -1.82 -6.50 -12.33
N ASN A 100 -0.65 -6.83 -11.78
CA ASN A 100 0.07 -8.07 -12.11
C ASN A 100 -0.75 -9.32 -11.79
N LEU A 101 -1.49 -9.31 -10.67
CA LEU A 101 -2.35 -10.43 -10.29
C LEU A 101 -3.53 -10.59 -11.26
N ILE A 102 -4.14 -9.47 -11.70
CA ILE A 102 -5.20 -9.48 -12.72
C ILE A 102 -4.67 -10.08 -14.01
N ASP A 103 -3.54 -9.59 -14.52
CA ASP A 103 -2.98 -10.04 -15.79
C ASP A 103 -2.66 -11.54 -15.76
N LYS A 104 -2.09 -12.01 -14.65
CA LYS A 104 -1.83 -13.43 -14.43
C LYS A 104 -3.11 -14.27 -14.43
N ASN A 105 -4.14 -13.79 -13.74
CA ASN A 105 -5.42 -14.51 -13.64
C ASN A 105 -6.15 -14.55 -15.00
N LEU A 106 -6.15 -13.45 -15.75
CA LEU A 106 -6.68 -13.41 -17.11
C LEU A 106 -5.93 -14.38 -18.02
N SER A 107 -4.60 -14.37 -17.99
CA SER A 107 -3.77 -15.30 -18.76
C SER A 107 -4.06 -16.76 -18.42
N GLN A 108 -4.17 -17.10 -17.13
CA GLN A 108 -4.51 -18.45 -16.69
C GLN A 108 -5.92 -18.86 -17.11
N THR A 109 -6.89 -17.96 -16.99
CA THR A 109 -8.27 -18.19 -17.41
C THR A 109 -8.34 -18.47 -18.91
N ASP A 110 -7.62 -17.70 -19.73
CA ASP A 110 -7.54 -17.92 -21.17
C ASP A 110 -6.90 -19.27 -21.52
N GLN A 111 -5.83 -19.66 -20.80
CA GLN A 111 -5.20 -20.97 -20.98
C GLN A 111 -6.17 -22.12 -20.63
N PHE A 112 -6.90 -22.00 -19.52
CA PHE A 112 -7.89 -23.01 -19.12
C PHE A 112 -9.05 -23.08 -20.09
N ASN A 113 -9.57 -21.95 -20.57
CA ASN A 113 -10.64 -21.91 -21.57
C ASN A 113 -10.21 -22.59 -22.87
N LYS A 114 -9.01 -22.31 -23.37
CA LYS A 114 -8.46 -22.97 -24.57
C LYS A 114 -8.27 -24.47 -24.36
N ALA A 115 -7.74 -24.88 -23.21
CA ALA A 115 -7.57 -26.29 -22.87
C ALA A 115 -8.92 -27.02 -22.77
N LEU A 116 -9.92 -26.39 -22.16
CA LEU A 116 -11.26 -26.95 -22.03
C LEU A 116 -11.96 -27.06 -23.39
N GLN A 117 -11.82 -26.05 -24.25
CA GLN A 117 -12.35 -26.10 -25.61
C GLN A 117 -11.71 -27.26 -26.40
N ALA A 118 -10.38 -27.37 -26.39
CA ALA A 118 -9.68 -28.46 -27.07
C ALA A 118 -10.11 -29.84 -26.54
N LYS A 119 -10.32 -29.98 -25.22
CA LYS A 119 -10.81 -31.22 -24.62
C LYS A 119 -12.26 -31.54 -25.01
N THR A 120 -13.10 -30.51 -25.12
CA THR A 120 -14.48 -30.66 -25.57
C THR A 120 -14.53 -31.13 -27.03
N GLU A 121 -13.72 -30.53 -27.90
CA GLU A 121 -13.61 -30.96 -29.29
C GLU A 121 -13.06 -32.38 -29.42
N GLU A 122 -12.03 -32.74 -28.63
CA GLU A 122 -11.48 -34.09 -28.57
C GLU A 122 -12.54 -35.12 -28.14
N LEU A 123 -13.35 -34.79 -27.12
CA LEU A 123 -14.40 -35.66 -26.62
C LEU A 123 -15.51 -35.86 -27.65
N ASN A 124 -16.00 -34.79 -28.27
CA ASN A 124 -17.02 -34.86 -29.34
C ASN A 124 -16.56 -35.75 -30.51
N ASN A 125 -15.29 -35.63 -30.90
CA ASN A 125 -14.72 -36.48 -31.96
C ASN A 125 -14.67 -37.95 -31.54
N LYS A 126 -14.31 -38.24 -30.28
CA LYS A 126 -14.29 -39.61 -29.74
C LYS A 126 -15.69 -40.20 -29.64
N GLU A 127 -16.68 -39.42 -29.21
CA GLU A 127 -18.09 -39.85 -29.16
C GLU A 127 -18.61 -40.20 -30.55
N LYS A 128 -18.28 -39.39 -31.57
CA LYS A 128 -18.63 -39.69 -32.96
C LYS A 128 -18.00 -41.01 -33.44
N LEU A 129 -16.70 -41.20 -33.18
CA LEU A 129 -15.99 -42.43 -33.54
C LEU A 129 -16.57 -43.67 -32.83
N LEU A 130 -16.97 -43.53 -31.56
CA LEU A 130 -17.63 -44.60 -30.82
C LEU A 130 -18.99 -44.94 -31.44
N SER A 131 -19.81 -43.93 -31.76
CA SER A 131 -21.09 -44.14 -32.42
C SER A 131 -20.95 -44.84 -33.78
N GLU A 132 -19.92 -44.49 -34.57
CA GLU A 132 -19.62 -45.17 -35.83
C GLU A 132 -19.21 -46.64 -35.62
N ARG A 133 -18.40 -46.92 -34.59
CA ARG A 133 -18.00 -48.29 -34.23
C ARG A 133 -19.17 -49.12 -33.73
N GLU A 134 -20.08 -48.55 -32.94
CA GLU A 134 -21.28 -49.21 -32.47
C GLU A 134 -22.18 -49.64 -33.64
N LYS A 135 -22.39 -48.75 -34.62
CA LYS A 135 -23.13 -49.08 -35.85
C LYS A 135 -22.47 -50.20 -36.65
N ALA A 136 -21.14 -50.16 -36.81
CA ALA A 136 -20.40 -51.20 -37.52
C ALA A 136 -20.49 -52.56 -36.80
N LEU A 137 -20.45 -52.57 -35.47
CA LEU A 137 -20.64 -53.78 -34.67
C LEU A 137 -22.06 -54.35 -34.82
N GLU A 138 -23.08 -53.50 -34.82
CA GLU A 138 -24.47 -53.91 -35.04
C GLU A 138 -24.66 -54.55 -36.43
N GLU A 139 -24.10 -53.95 -37.48
CA GLU A 139 -24.13 -54.50 -38.84
C GLU A 139 -23.41 -55.87 -38.93
N MET A 140 -22.27 -55.99 -38.26
CA MET A 140 -21.51 -57.25 -38.21
C MET A 140 -22.29 -58.34 -37.46
N GLN A 141 -22.92 -58.01 -36.33
CA GLN A 141 -23.78 -58.93 -35.59
C GLN A 141 -24.96 -59.41 -36.44
N SER A 142 -25.60 -58.51 -37.19
CA SER A 142 -26.68 -58.86 -38.12
C SER A 142 -26.21 -59.82 -39.22
N THR A 143 -25.02 -59.57 -39.77
CA THR A 143 -24.41 -60.45 -40.79
C THR A 143 -24.09 -61.84 -40.23
N ILE A 144 -23.52 -61.91 -39.03
CA ILE A 144 -23.23 -63.18 -38.34
C ILE A 144 -24.53 -63.94 -38.06
N ALA A 145 -25.56 -63.28 -37.54
CA ALA A 145 -26.86 -63.90 -37.30
C ALA A 145 -27.48 -64.48 -38.59
N ARG A 146 -27.33 -63.77 -39.72
CA ARG A 146 -27.74 -64.26 -41.03
C ARG A 146 -26.92 -65.48 -41.47
N GLN A 147 -25.60 -65.43 -41.35
CA GLN A 147 -24.71 -66.55 -41.67
C GLN A 147 -25.06 -67.79 -40.82
N ASP A 148 -25.25 -67.63 -39.52
CA ASP A 148 -25.68 -68.70 -38.61
C ASP A 148 -27.01 -69.33 -39.04
N SER A 149 -27.99 -68.51 -39.45
CA SER A 149 -29.28 -69.01 -39.94
C SER A 149 -29.12 -69.87 -41.20
N ILE A 150 -28.25 -69.46 -42.13
CA ILE A 150 -27.97 -70.20 -43.37
C ILE A 150 -27.24 -71.51 -43.04
N THR A 151 -26.23 -71.48 -42.16
CA THR A 151 -25.49 -72.66 -41.73
C THR A 151 -26.41 -73.69 -41.07
N ARG A 152 -27.34 -73.26 -40.21
CA ARG A 152 -28.34 -74.15 -39.60
C ARG A 152 -29.23 -74.82 -40.66
N ARG A 153 -29.70 -74.06 -41.65
CA ARG A 153 -30.51 -74.59 -42.77
C ARG A 153 -29.71 -75.56 -43.64
N LEU A 154 -28.44 -75.25 -43.94
CA LEU A 154 -27.59 -76.14 -44.72
C LEU A 154 -27.33 -77.46 -43.97
N ASN A 155 -27.07 -77.38 -42.65
CA ASN A 155 -26.86 -78.56 -41.80
C ASN A 155 -28.11 -79.46 -41.77
N SER A 156 -29.31 -78.89 -41.68
CA SER A 156 -30.54 -79.69 -41.70
C SER A 156 -30.79 -80.36 -43.05
N ILE A 157 -30.53 -79.66 -44.18
CA ILE A 157 -30.62 -80.24 -45.52
C ILE A 157 -29.64 -81.41 -45.67
N LEU A 158 -28.38 -81.24 -45.27
CA LEU A 158 -27.37 -82.30 -45.33
C LEU A 158 -27.78 -83.52 -44.50
N ARG A 159 -28.25 -83.32 -43.26
CA ARG A 159 -28.73 -84.43 -42.42
C ARG A 159 -29.89 -85.17 -43.06
N ASN A 160 -30.86 -84.45 -43.62
CA ASN A 160 -32.01 -85.07 -44.29
C ASN A 160 -31.60 -85.85 -45.54
N ALA A 161 -30.68 -85.31 -46.35
CA ALA A 161 -30.16 -85.98 -47.53
C ALA A 161 -29.39 -87.25 -47.16
N LEU A 162 -28.53 -87.20 -46.14
CA LEU A 162 -27.75 -88.36 -45.67
C LEU A 162 -28.63 -89.46 -45.05
N LEU A 163 -29.77 -89.12 -44.45
CA LEU A 163 -30.75 -90.10 -43.96
C LEU A 163 -31.59 -90.73 -45.08
N GLY A 164 -31.64 -90.12 -46.26
CA GLY A 164 -32.31 -90.65 -47.44
C GLY A 164 -31.47 -91.63 -48.26
N PHE A 165 -30.17 -91.75 -47.98
CA PHE A 165 -29.31 -92.76 -48.60
C PHE A 165 -29.39 -94.07 -47.81
N ASN A 166 -30.21 -95.01 -48.29
CA ASN A 166 -30.10 -96.41 -47.88
C ASN A 166 -28.82 -96.99 -48.47
N SER A 167 -28.05 -97.75 -47.67
CA SER A 167 -26.79 -98.40 -48.07
C SER A 167 -26.92 -99.36 -49.25
N ASP A 168 -28.15 -99.73 -49.61
CA ASP A 168 -28.46 -100.83 -50.52
C ASP A 168 -28.65 -100.36 -51.98
N GLU A 169 -28.61 -99.05 -52.26
CA GLU A 169 -28.72 -98.49 -53.62
C GLU A 169 -27.37 -98.07 -54.24
N LEU A 170 -26.26 -98.26 -53.51
CA LEU A 170 -24.89 -97.94 -53.95
C LEU A 170 -24.11 -99.17 -54.41
N SER A 171 -24.75 -100.07 -55.17
CA SER A 171 -24.03 -101.07 -55.97
C SER A 171 -24.18 -100.75 -57.46
N VAL A 172 -23.14 -100.16 -58.04
CA VAL A 172 -22.99 -100.11 -59.49
C VAL A 172 -22.57 -101.51 -59.94
N GLU A 173 -23.45 -102.23 -60.63
CA GLU A 173 -23.05 -103.41 -61.40
C GLU A 173 -22.13 -102.93 -62.53
N ILE A 174 -20.86 -103.31 -62.43
CA ILE A 174 -19.89 -103.15 -63.51
C ILE A 174 -20.22 -104.23 -64.55
N ILE A 175 -20.64 -103.80 -65.75
CA ILE A 175 -20.70 -104.64 -66.96
C ILE A 175 -19.54 -104.22 -67.88
#